data_AF-A0A0D7X080-F1
#
_entry.id   AF-A0A0D7X080-F1
#
_cell.length_a   1.000
_cell.length_b   1.000
_cell.length_c   1.000
_cell.angle_alpha   90.00
_cell.angle_beta   90.00
_cell.angle_gamma   90.00
#
_symmetry.space_group_name_H-M   'P 1'
#
loop_
_entity.id
_entity.type
_entity.pdbx_description
1 polymer ?
#
loop_
_entity_poly.entity_id
_entity_poly.type
_entity_poly.pdbx_seq_one_letter_code
_entity_poly.pdbx_strand_id
1 'polypeptide(L)' 'MIAPVKHPDNGYILIDMQKPHLQPIHQIESLLAYSVNGADVDTTIVNGCVLMRGRQLLTIDEKEVLAQATVRGKLIVQGL' A
#
# COMPACT_ATOMS: atom_id res chain seq x y z
N MET A 1 -11.60 4.55 5.87
CA MET A 1 -10.95 5.48 6.81
C MET A 1 -9.83 6.22 6.08
N ILE A 2 -9.59 7.50 6.34
CA ILE A 2 -8.44 8.23 5.78
C ILE A 2 -7.32 8.26 6.82
N ALA A 3 -6.10 7.89 6.42
CA ALA A 3 -4.91 7.96 7.27
C ALA A 3 -3.73 8.60 6.51
N PRO A 4 -2.81 9.31 7.19
CA PRO A 4 -1.63 9.86 6.55
C PRO A 4 -0.63 8.76 6.14
N VAL A 5 0.12 8.99 5.07
CA VAL A 5 1.26 8.14 4.70
C VAL A 5 2.43 8.44 5.64
N LYS A 6 3.21 7.42 6.02
CA LYS A 6 4.35 7.55 6.96
C LYS A 6 5.58 8.27 6.36
N HIS A 7 5.60 8.53 5.05
CA HIS A 7 6.71 9.15 4.33
C HIS A 7 6.66 10.69 4.47
N PRO A 8 7.80 11.42 4.41
CA PRO A 8 7.82 12.89 4.46
C PRO A 8 6.99 13.60 3.38
N ASP A 9 6.63 12.91 2.31
CA ASP A 9 5.74 13.47 1.28
C ASP A 9 4.31 13.56 1.80
N ASN A 10 3.68 14.72 1.61
CA ASN A 10 2.30 14.95 2.05
C ASN A 10 1.34 14.02 1.29
N GLY A 11 0.85 12.98 1.96
CA GLY A 11 0.04 11.95 1.35
C GLY A 11 -0.98 11.32 2.30
N TYR A 12 -2.05 10.80 1.71
CA TYR A 12 -3.15 10.15 2.40
C TYR A 12 -3.47 8.81 1.76
N ILE A 13 -3.92 7.87 2.58
CA ILE A 13 -4.45 6.57 2.16
C ILE A 13 -5.90 6.42 2.62
N LEU A 14 -6.70 5.73 1.80
CA LEU A 14 -8.01 5.26 2.17
C LEU A 14 -7.91 3.78 2.50
N ILE A 15 -8.28 3.43 3.72
CA ILE A 15 -8.28 2.06 4.25
C ILE A 15 -9.71 1.52 4.23
N ASP A 16 -9.88 0.32 3.68
CA ASP A 16 -11.12 -0.46 3.77
C ASP A 16 -11.22 -1.12 5.16
N MET A 17 -12.19 -0.66 5.94
CA MET A 17 -12.42 -1.10 7.31
C MET A 17 -13.41 -2.26 7.41
N GLN A 18 -14.00 -2.71 6.30
CA GLN A 18 -15.06 -3.73 6.29
C GLN A 18 -14.52 -5.17 6.23
N LYS A 19 -13.23 -5.35 6.50
CA LYS A 19 -12.59 -6.67 6.45
C LYS A 19 -12.70 -7.44 7.76
N PRO A 20 -12.87 -8.77 7.72
CA PRO A 20 -13.04 -9.58 8.93
C PRO A 20 -11.93 -9.43 9.97
N HIS A 21 -10.66 -9.33 9.56
CA HIS A 21 -9.52 -9.19 10.48
C HIS A 21 -9.41 -7.81 11.13
N LEU A 22 -10.25 -6.86 10.72
CA LEU A 22 -10.33 -5.51 11.28
C LEU A 22 -11.54 -5.35 12.22
N GLN A 23 -12.30 -6.41 12.46
CA GLN A 23 -13.52 -6.40 13.26
C GLN A 23 -13.35 -7.23 14.55
N PRO A 24 -14.00 -6.82 15.65
CA PRO A 24 -14.73 -5.56 15.84
C PRO A 24 -13.80 -4.34 16.02
N ILE A 25 -14.27 -3.15 15.65
CA ILE A 25 -13.51 -1.90 15.85
C ILE A 25 -13.78 -1.38 17.26
N HIS A 26 -12.86 -1.62 18.19
CA HIS A 26 -12.92 -1.05 19.55
C HIS A 26 -12.22 0.31 19.65
N GLN A 27 -11.00 0.40 19.12
CA GLN A 27 -10.19 1.61 19.11
C GLN A 27 -9.42 1.69 17.79
N ILE A 28 -9.60 2.80 17.08
CA ILE A 28 -9.07 2.98 15.72
C ILE A 28 -7.54 3.07 15.73
N GLU A 29 -6.94 3.76 16.70
CA GLU A 29 -5.47 3.92 16.74
C GLU A 29 -4.77 2.59 16.96
N SER A 30 -5.27 1.76 17.87
CA SER A 30 -4.73 0.40 18.10
C SER A 30 -4.90 -0.48 16.87
N LEU A 31 -6.06 -0.41 16.22
CA LEU A 31 -6.33 -1.18 15.01
C LEU A 31 -5.34 -0.79 13.88
N LEU A 32 -5.10 0.50 13.69
CA LEU A 32 -4.13 1.01 12.72
C LEU A 32 -2.71 0.56 13.04
N ALA A 33 -2.34 0.51 14.32
CA ALA A 33 -0.99 0.13 14.75
C ALA A 33 -0.73 -1.39 14.66
N TYR A 34 -1.74 -2.22 14.93
CA TYR A 34 -1.53 -3.65 15.16
C TYR A 34 -2.23 -4.58 14.16
N SER A 35 -3.27 -4.13 13.45
CA SER A 35 -4.11 -5.01 12.61
C SER A 35 -4.11 -4.60 11.14
N VAL A 36 -4.06 -3.30 10.86
CA VAL A 36 -4.05 -2.78 9.49
C VAL A 36 -2.71 -3.07 8.82
N ASN A 37 -2.77 -3.56 7.59
CA ASN A 37 -1.60 -3.75 6.74
C ASN A 37 -1.83 -3.17 5.33
N GLY A 38 -0.80 -3.25 4.47
CA GLY A 38 -0.85 -2.69 3.12
C GLY A 38 -1.95 -3.27 2.23
N ALA A 39 -2.42 -4.50 2.49
CA ALA A 39 -3.53 -5.08 1.75
C ALA A 39 -4.88 -4.43 2.07
N ASP A 40 -4.98 -3.68 3.17
CA ASP A 40 -6.19 -2.97 3.60
C ASP A 40 -6.32 -1.58 2.97
N VAL A 41 -5.26 -1.10 2.33
CA VAL A 41 -5.28 0.15 1.56
C VAL A 41 -6.03 -0.07 0.24
N ASP A 42 -7.02 0.77 0.00
CA ASP A 42 -7.80 0.83 -1.23
C ASP A 42 -7.26 1.89 -2.22
N THR A 43 -6.99 3.09 -1.71
CA THR A 43 -6.59 4.24 -2.53
C THR A 43 -5.43 4.96 -1.85
N THR A 44 -4.45 5.41 -2.64
CA THR A 44 -3.26 6.15 -2.18
C THR A 44 -3.10 7.44 -2.97
N ILE A 45 -2.93 8.55 -2.26
CA ILE A 45 -2.75 9.90 -2.81
C ILE A 45 -1.48 10.50 -2.22
N VAL A 46 -0.56 10.98 -3.04
CA VAL A 46 0.69 11.63 -2.61
C VAL A 46 0.88 12.90 -3.41
N ASN A 47 1.14 14.02 -2.74
CA ASN A 47 1.35 15.33 -3.38
C ASN A 47 0.23 15.71 -4.36
N GLY A 48 -1.03 15.36 -4.03
CA GLY A 48 -2.19 15.60 -4.89
C GLY A 48 -2.38 14.60 -6.04
N CYS A 49 -1.43 13.70 -6.27
CA CYS A 49 -1.50 12.67 -7.31
C CYS A 49 -2.07 11.36 -6.76
N VAL A 50 -3.08 10.80 -7.43
CA VAL A 50 -3.62 9.48 -7.10
C VAL A 50 -2.72 8.41 -7.69
N LEU A 51 -2.00 7.69 -6.82
CA LEU A 51 -1.06 6.65 -7.24
C LEU A 51 -1.74 5.28 -7.41
N MET A 52 -2.75 5.02 -6.57
CA MET A 52 -3.56 3.80 -6.57
C MET A 52 -5.01 4.16 -6.26
N ARG A 53 -5.97 3.50 -6.91
CA ARG A 53 -7.41 3.64 -6.63
C ARG A 53 -8.11 2.29 -6.77
N GLY A 54 -8.97 1.92 -5.82
CA GLY A 54 -9.68 0.64 -5.89
C GLY A 54 -8.74 -0.55 -6.00
N ARG A 55 -7.57 -0.47 -5.33
CA ARG A 55 -6.46 -1.43 -5.41
C ARG A 55 -5.81 -1.59 -6.79
N GLN A 56 -6.05 -0.68 -7.73
CA GLN A 56 -5.39 -0.64 -9.03
C GLN A 56 -4.35 0.48 -9.07
N LEU A 57 -3.11 0.14 -9.45
CA LEU A 57 -2.03 1.10 -9.64
C LEU A 57 -2.30 1.95 -10.89
N LEU A 58 -2.15 3.26 -10.78
CA LEU A 58 -2.44 4.21 -11.86
C LEU A 58 -1.18 4.80 -12.51
N THR A 59 -0.02 4.60 -11.88
CA THR A 59 1.24 5.28 -12.24
C THR A 59 2.35 4.35 -12.67
N ILE A 60 2.19 3.04 -12.45
CA ILE A 60 3.16 2.01 -12.82
C ILE A 60 2.43 0.78 -13.37
N ASP A 61 3.07 0.06 -14.28
CA ASP A 61 2.61 -1.25 -14.74
C ASP A 61 3.14 -2.33 -13.80
N GLU A 62 2.22 -2.97 -13.07
CA GLU A 62 2.55 -4.01 -12.09
C GLU A 62 3.27 -5.21 -12.70
N LYS A 63 2.88 -5.62 -13.92
CA LYS A 63 3.47 -6.79 -14.58
C LYS A 63 4.89 -6.51 -15.02
N GLU A 64 5.12 -5.33 -15.58
CA GLU A 64 6.46 -4.90 -15.98
C GLU A 64 7.39 -4.78 -14.77
N VAL A 65 6.93 -4.18 -13.67
CA VAL A 65 7.71 -4.07 -12.43
C VAL A 65 8.08 -5.45 -11.89
N LEU A 66 7.15 -6.40 -11.86
CA LEU A 66 7.42 -7.77 -11.42
C LEU A 66 8.41 -8.51 -12.34
N ALA A 67 8.30 -8.32 -13.66
CA ALA A 67 9.23 -8.89 -14.62
C ALA A 67 10.66 -8.36 -14.39
N GLN A 68 10.81 -7.03 -14.25
CA GLN A 68 12.09 -6.40 -13.97
C GLN A 68 12.68 -6.84 -12.62
N ALA A 69 11.85 -6.91 -11.57
CA ALA A 69 12.28 -7.38 -10.25
C ALA A 69 12.78 -8.82 -10.30
N THR A 70 12.10 -9.70 -11.05
CA THR A 70 12.51 -11.10 -11.21
C THR A 70 13.86 -11.22 -11.94
N VAL A 71 14.06 -10.44 -13.01
CA VAL A 71 15.33 -10.43 -13.74
C VAL A 71 16.46 -9.92 -12.85
N ARG A 72 16.28 -8.76 -12.22
CA ARG A 72 17.32 -8.13 -11.39
C ARG A 72 17.64 -8.96 -10.15
N GLY A 73 16.63 -9.54 -9.50
CA GLY A 73 16.81 -10.40 -8.33
C GLY A 73 17.69 -11.62 -8.62
N LYS A 74 17.56 -12.22 -9.81
CA LYS A 74 18.44 -13.32 -10.24
C LYS A 74 19.90 -12.89 -10.37
N LEU A 75 20.15 -11.69 -10.88
CA LEU A 75 21.51 -11.17 -11.04
C LEU A 75 22.21 -10.98 -9.68
N ILE A 76 21.49 -10.43 -8.69
CA ILE A 76 22.01 -10.23 -7.32
C ILE A 76 22.41 -11.55 -6.68
N VAL A 77 21.60 -12.60 -6.84
CA VAL A 77 21.91 -13.93 -6.29
C VAL A 77 23.12 -14.58 -6.98
N GLN A 78 23.34 -14.25 -8.26
CA GLN A 78 24.43 -14.80 -9.07
C GLN A 78 25.76 -14.06 -8.90
N GLY A 79 25.84 -13.09 -7.98
CA GLY A 79 27.08 -12.38 -7.66
C GLY A 79 27.46 -11.29 -8.66
N LEU A 80 26.47 -10.72 -9.36
CA LEU A 80 26.57 -9.38 -9.93
C LEU A 80 26.21 -8.33 -8.87
#